data_AF-A0A349PUD1-F1
#
_entry.id   AF-A0A349PUD1-F1
#
_cell.length_a   1.000
_cell.length_b   1.000
_cell.length_c   1.000
_cell.angle_alpha   90.00
_cell.angle_beta   90.00
_cell.angle_gamma   90.00
#
_symmetry.space_group_name_H-M   'P 1'
#
loop_
_entity.id
_entity.type
_entity.pdbx_description
1 polymer ?
#
loop_
_entity_poly.entity_id
_entity_poly.type
_entity_poly.pdbx_seq_one_letter_code
_entity_poly.pdbx_strand_id
1 'polypeptide(L)' 'GPIALVEEGDLIRIDVPGRVLAIVGVKGEEKTPGEIDAILAARRARWQAKPPKYKKGLLKRYTEHAVSPMKGAYME' A
#
# COMPACT_ATOMS: atom_id res chain seq x y z
N GLY A 1 0.32 3.75 -1.04
CA GLY A 1 -0.68 3.43 0.00
C GLY A 1 -0.11 2.44 1.00
N PRO A 2 -0.87 2.01 2.03
CA PRO A 2 -0.40 1.09 3.07
C PRO A 2 0.15 -0.24 2.56
N ILE A 3 -0.37 -0.75 1.42
CA ILE A 3 0.14 -1.97 0.77
C ILE A 3 1.64 -1.92 0.44
N ALA A 4 2.21 -0.73 0.23
CA ALA A 4 3.63 -0.57 -0.06
C ALA A 4 4.53 -0.70 1.19
N LEU A 5 3.92 -0.81 2.37
CA LEU A 5 4.57 -0.89 3.68
C LEU A 5 4.46 -2.28 4.31
N VAL A 6 3.89 -3.25 3.60
CA VAL A 6 3.82 -4.65 4.04
C VAL A 6 5.23 -5.24 4.00
N GLU A 7 5.61 -5.93 5.06
CA GLU A 7 6.87 -6.67 5.19
C GLU A 7 6.58 -8.17 5.37
N GLU A 8 7.59 -9.00 5.14
CA GLU A 8 7.49 -10.44 5.38
C GLU A 8 7.18 -10.74 6.85
N GLY A 9 6.25 -11.67 7.10
CA GLY A 9 5.80 -12.02 8.45
C GLY A 9 4.71 -11.11 9.03
N ASP A 10 4.21 -10.13 8.29
CA ASP A 10 3.00 -9.39 8.68
C ASP A 10 1.75 -10.28 8.66
N LEU A 11 0.86 -10.07 9.63
CA LEU A 11 -0.42 -10.76 9.69
C LEU A 11 -1.49 -9.93 8.99
N ILE A 12 -2.11 -10.49 7.96
CA ILE A 12 -3.16 -9.82 7.17
C ILE A 12 -4.52 -10.45 7.50
N ARG A 13 -5.45 -9.63 8.01
CA ARG A 13 -6.85 -10.01 8.20
C ARG A 13 -7.64 -9.73 6.93
N ILE A 14 -8.29 -10.76 6.41
CA ILE A 14 -9.28 -10.68 5.35
C ILE A 14 -10.63 -11.10 5.95
N ASP A 15 -11.52 -10.13 6.11
CA ASP A 15 -12.86 -10.33 6.66
C ASP A 15 -13.89 -9.97 5.59
N VAL A 16 -14.45 -10.99 4.94
CA VAL A 16 -15.41 -10.82 3.85
C VAL A 16 -16.74 -10.25 4.37
N PRO A 17 -17.38 -10.81 5.42
CA PRO A 17 -18.60 -10.22 5.98
C PRO A 17 -18.40 -8.79 6.50
N GLY A 18 -17.29 -8.53 7.18
CA GLY A 18 -16.95 -7.21 7.72
C GLY A 18 -16.47 -6.21 6.67
N ARG A 19 -16.15 -6.67 5.45
CA ARG A 19 -15.50 -5.88 4.38
C ARG A 19 -14.20 -5.21 4.87
N VAL A 20 -13.40 -5.94 5.64
CA VAL A 20 -12.13 -5.46 6.20
C VAL A 20 -10.96 -6.16 5.54
N LEU A 21 -9.98 -5.38 5.11
CA LEU A 21 -8.64 -5.81 4.74
C LEU A 21 -7.64 -4.98 5.56
N ALA A 22 -6.96 -5.60 6.52
CA ALA A 22 -6.11 -4.88 7.47
C ALA A 22 -4.83 -5.66 7.81
N ILE A 23 -3.78 -4.93 8.17
CA ILE A 23 -2.59 -5.49 8.82
C ILE A 23 -2.91 -5.51 10.32
N VAL A 24 -2.88 -6.69 10.94
CA VAL A 24 -3.28 -6.89 12.35
C VAL A 24 -2.14 -7.40 13.23
N GLY A 25 -0.96 -7.60 12.64
CA GLY A 25 0.20 -8.10 13.35
C GLY A 25 1.46 -7.99 12.51
N VAL A 26 2.61 -8.12 13.18
CA VAL A 26 3.94 -8.09 12.56
C VAL A 26 4.80 -9.20 13.13
N LYS A 27 5.67 -9.79 12.32
CA LYS A 27 6.57 -10.89 12.73
C LYS A 27 5.83 -12.08 13.37
N GLY A 28 4.62 -12.39 12.90
CA GLY A 28 3.80 -13.48 13.43
C GLY A 28 3.06 -13.18 14.74
N GLU A 29 3.15 -11.96 15.27
CA GLU A 29 2.45 -11.56 16.50
C GLU A 29 1.31 -10.58 16.19
N GLU A 30 0.12 -10.83 16.75
CA GLU A 30 -0.97 -9.85 16.73
C GLU A 30 -0.59 -8.59 17.50
N LYS A 31 -1.05 -7.45 17.00
CA LYS A 31 -0.83 -6.13 17.58
C LYS A 31 -2.14 -5.37 17.62
N THR A 32 -2.21 -4.42 18.54
CA THR A 32 -3.34 -3.49 18.60
C THR A 32 -3.34 -2.55 17.39
N PRO A 33 -4.49 -1.95 17.03
CA PRO A 33 -4.56 -0.99 15.93
C PRO A 33 -3.56 0.18 16.08
N GLY A 34 -3.40 0.71 17.30
CA GLY A 34 -2.47 1.81 17.56
C GLY A 34 -0.99 1.44 17.40
N GLU A 35 -0.61 0.21 17.76
CA GLU A 35 0.74 -0.30 17.51
C GLU A 35 1.01 -0.47 16.02
N ILE A 36 0.04 -1.00 15.26
CA ILE A 36 0.14 -1.10 13.80
C ILE A 36 0.29 0.28 13.17
N ASP A 37 -0.48 1.27 13.58
CA ASP A 37 -0.38 2.64 13.06
C ASP A 37 1.02 3.23 13.30
N ALA A 38 1.58 3.04 14.51
CA ALA A 38 2.93 3.48 14.84
C ALA A 38 4.00 2.78 13.97
N ILE A 39 3.88 1.46 13.78
CA ILE A 39 4.80 0.69 12.93
C ILE A 39 4.71 1.14 11.47
N LEU A 40 3.50 1.31 10.93
CA LEU A 40 3.29 1.75 9.55
C LEU A 40 3.79 3.19 9.35
N ALA A 41 3.67 4.07 10.35
CA ALA A 41 4.26 5.40 10.30
C ALA A 41 5.80 5.32 10.21
N ALA A 42 6.45 4.48 11.02
CA ALA A 42 7.89 4.27 10.99
C ALA A 42 8.38 3.63 9.67
N ARG A 43 7.62 2.69 9.10
CA ARG A 43 7.90 2.12 7.76
C ARG A 43 7.75 3.17 6.67
N ARG A 44 6.70 3.99 6.73
CA ARG A 44 6.45 5.07 5.77
C ARG A 44 7.58 6.09 5.75
N ALA A 45 8.15 6.44 6.91
CA ALA A 45 9.29 7.36 6.99
C ALA A 45 10.54 6.85 6.26
N ARG A 46 10.70 5.52 6.13
CA ARG A 46 11.82 4.87 5.42
C ARG A 46 11.48 4.50 3.98
N TRP A 47 10.22 4.65 3.58
CA TRP A 47 9.76 4.20 2.27
C TRP A 47 10.24 5.13 1.16
N GLN A 48 10.74 4.53 0.08
CA GLN A 48 11.13 5.24 -1.13
C GLN A 48 10.34 4.69 -2.32
N ALA A 49 9.83 5.59 -3.16
CA ALA A 49 9.13 5.21 -4.37
C ALA A 49 10.06 4.46 -5.32
N LYS A 50 9.56 3.37 -5.92
CA LYS A 50 10.30 2.67 -6.97
C LYS A 50 10.45 3.58 -8.19
N PRO A 51 11.61 3.56 -8.87
CA PRO A 51 11.77 4.33 -10.10
C PRO A 51 10.77 3.85 -11.17
N PRO A 52 10.25 4.75 -12.03
CA PRO A 52 9.36 4.36 -13.11
C PRO A 52 10.02 3.36 -14.05
N LYS A 53 9.32 2.26 -14.34
CA LYS A 53 9.79 1.22 -15.29
C LYS A 53 9.88 1.76 -16.72
N TYR A 54 8.91 2.57 -17.12
CA TYR A 54 8.80 3.12 -18.47
C TYR A 54 9.17 4.60 -18.46
N LYS A 55 10.26 4.94 -19.16
CA LYS A 55 10.81 6.31 -19.22
C LYS A 55 10.43 7.10 -20.47
N LYS A 56 9.70 6.50 -21.41
CA LYS A 56 9.23 7.14 -22.66
C LYS A 56 8.00 6.44 -23.23
N GLY A 57 7.36 7.08 -24.20
CA GLY A 57 6.22 6.53 -24.94
C GLY A 57 4.90 6.56 -24.16
N LEU A 58 3.92 5.80 -24.66
CA LEU A 58 2.55 5.80 -24.15
C LEU A 58 2.47 5.41 -22.66
N LEU A 59 3.23 4.40 -22.23
CA LEU A 59 3.18 3.92 -20.84
C LEU A 59 3.76 4.91 -19.84
N LYS A 60 4.72 5.76 -20.25
CA LYS A 60 5.16 6.89 -19.41
C LYS A 60 4.00 7.87 -19.21
N ARG A 61 3.34 8.29 -20.29
CA ARG A 61 2.19 9.21 -20.22
C ARG A 61 1.08 8.64 -19.35
N TYR A 62 0.72 7.36 -19.53
CA TYR A 62 -0.28 6.73 -18.67
C TYR A 62 0.13 6.74 -17.20
N THR A 63 1.38 6.42 -16.87
CA THR A 63 1.87 6.42 -15.49
C THR A 63 1.84 7.82 -14.85
N GLU A 64 2.07 8.87 -15.63
CA GLU A 64 2.09 10.26 -15.16
C GLU A 64 0.68 10.88 -15.01
N HIS A 65 -0.29 10.43 -15.81
CA HIS A 65 -1.60 11.05 -15.95
C HIS A 65 -2.76 10.21 -15.42
N ALA A 66 -2.57 8.91 -15.17
CA ALA A 66 -3.62 8.05 -14.65
C ALA A 66 -4.00 8.43 -13.22
N VAL A 67 -5.29 8.68 -13.00
CA VAL A 67 -5.81 8.92 -11.65
C VAL A 67 -5.92 7.62 -10.86
N SER A 68 -6.17 7.74 -9.55
CA SER A 68 -6.41 6.60 -8.67
C SER A 68 -7.48 5.65 -9.24
N PRO A 69 -7.31 4.32 -9.13
CA PRO A 69 -8.34 3.35 -9.55
C PRO A 69 -9.66 3.54 -8.79
N MET A 70 -9.63 4.15 -7.59
CA MET A 70 -10.85 4.53 -6.86
C MET A 70 -11.71 5.58 -7.60
N LYS A 71 -11.12 6.28 -8.57
CA LYS A 71 -11.79 7.25 -9.46
C LYS A 71 -11.97 6.71 -10.89
N GLY A 72 -11.69 5.43 -11.14
CA GLY A 72 -11.85 4.80 -12.45
C GLY A 72 -10.61 4.81 -13.37
N ALA A 73 -9.44 5.22 -12.87
CA ALA A 73 -8.17 5.16 -13.62
C ALA A 73 -8.17 5.84 -15.02
N TYR A 74 -8.98 6.88 -15.20
CA TYR A 74 -8.91 7.72 -16.40
C TYR A 74 -7.62 8.55 -16.42
N MET A 75 -7.32 9.20 -17.56
CA MET A 75 -6.15 10.06 -17.71
C MET A 75 -6.55 11.54 -17.66
N GLU A 76 -5.81 12.34 -16.88
CA GLU A 76 -5.91 13.81 -16.81
C GLU A 76 -4.65 14.50 -17.31
#